data_AF-X1LX98-F1
#
_entry.id   AF-X1LX98-F1
#
_cell.length_a   1.000
_cell.length_b   1.000
_cell.length_c   1.000
_cell.angle_alpha   90.00
_cell.angle_beta   90.00
_cell.angle_gamma   90.00
#
_symmetry.space_group_name_H-M   'P 1'
#
loop_
_entity.id
_entity.type
_entity.pdbx_description
1 polymer ?
#
loop_
_entity_poly.entity_id
_entity_poly.type
_entity_poly.pdbx_seq_one_letter_code
_entity_poly.pdbx_strand_id
1 'polypeptide(L)'
;MPGKLVAEIVTLRSLQTLNQQIEADIATYSFQKENYSERLGNFLRDAEEKYGDEDWFKEFSLEKISGDKPKKDNSKKKPKKKKKKKKGDSDSWVPFKSLEISSSVQGEAEIMFETLQAITEKLEALEESKDSIDELRNVGLGNEVVYICYVKDGVISKIVLKSADADEVSKFTFNMGFSKSHILEA
;
A
#
# COMPACT_ATOMS: atom_id res chain seq x y z
N MET A 1 10.69 -12.85 -12.50
CA MET A 1 9.79 -12.45 -11.39
C MET A 1 9.37 -13.73 -10.67
N PRO A 2 9.96 -14.10 -9.53
CA PRO A 2 9.38 -15.16 -8.71
C PRO A 2 7.96 -14.72 -8.32
N GLY A 3 6.98 -15.61 -8.49
CA GLY A 3 5.56 -15.27 -8.31
C GLY A 3 5.31 -14.73 -6.91
N LYS A 4 4.76 -13.50 -6.81
CA LYS A 4 4.37 -12.93 -5.52
C LYS A 4 3.22 -13.77 -4.97
N LEU A 5 3.46 -14.42 -3.83
CA LEU A 5 2.46 -15.19 -3.10
C LEU A 5 1.45 -14.24 -2.47
N VAL A 6 0.17 -14.63 -2.47
CA VAL A 6 -0.90 -13.89 -1.77
C VAL A 6 -0.63 -13.86 -0.26
N ALA A 7 -0.07 -14.95 0.27
CA ALA A 7 0.32 -15.06 1.65
C ALA A 7 1.51 -16.02 1.79
N GLU A 8 2.44 -15.69 2.67
CA GLU A 8 3.58 -16.51 2.99
C GLU A 8 3.96 -16.39 4.47
N ILE A 9 4.63 -17.43 4.98
CA ILE A 9 5.21 -17.45 6.33
C ILE A 9 6.72 -17.51 6.15
N VAL A 10 7.41 -16.50 6.67
CA VAL A 10 8.86 -16.37 6.55
C VAL A 10 9.47 -16.43 7.94
N THR A 11 10.46 -17.31 8.12
CA THR A 11 11.19 -17.43 9.39
C THR A 11 12.58 -16.83 9.24
N LEU A 12 12.94 -15.92 10.13
CA LEU A 12 14.15 -15.11 10.05
C LEU A 12 14.83 -15.04 11.42
N ARG A 13 16.15 -14.85 11.43
CA ARG A 13 16.93 -14.60 12.66
C ARG A 13 17.39 -13.15 12.79
N SER A 14 17.00 -12.29 11.85
CA SER A 14 17.47 -10.90 11.77
C SER A 14 16.39 -10.00 11.21
N LEU A 15 16.00 -8.98 11.98
CA LEU A 15 15.16 -7.89 11.50
C LEU A 15 15.88 -7.04 10.45
N GLN A 16 17.21 -7.01 10.44
CA GLN A 16 17.99 -6.30 9.41
C GLN A 16 17.75 -6.91 8.02
N THR A 17 17.75 -8.25 7.92
CA THR A 17 17.44 -8.93 6.66
C THR A 17 16.02 -8.60 6.18
N LEU A 18 15.09 -8.46 7.12
CA LEU A 18 13.71 -8.12 6.82
C LEU A 18 13.57 -6.69 6.29
N ASN A 19 14.24 -5.72 6.91
CA ASN A 19 14.28 -4.36 6.41
C ASN A 19 14.92 -4.25 5.03
N GLN A 20 16.02 -4.95 4.79
CA GLN A 20 16.66 -4.96 3.47
C GLN A 20 15.73 -5.48 2.38
N GLN A 21 14.91 -6.49 2.69
CA GLN A 21 13.91 -6.99 1.77
C GLN A 21 12.82 -5.94 1.49
N ILE A 22 12.30 -5.28 2.54
CA ILE A 22 11.29 -4.23 2.40
C ILE A 22 11.84 -3.04 1.60
N GLU A 23 13.08 -2.63 1.85
CA GLU A 23 13.75 -1.56 1.09
C GLU A 23 13.90 -1.90 -0.39
N ALA A 24 14.26 -3.16 -0.71
CA ALA A 24 14.33 -3.62 -2.10
C ALA A 24 12.94 -3.63 -2.78
N ASP A 25 11.90 -4.03 -2.05
CA ASP A 25 10.52 -3.98 -2.55
C ASP A 25 10.05 -2.53 -2.76
N ILE A 26 10.33 -1.61 -1.82
CA ILE A 26 10.05 -0.18 -1.97
C ILE A 26 10.75 0.37 -3.21
N ALA A 27 12.04 0.10 -3.39
CA ALA A 27 12.78 0.56 -4.57
C ALA A 27 12.16 0.04 -5.88
N THR A 28 11.74 -1.22 -5.89
CA THR A 28 11.09 -1.84 -7.06
C THR A 28 9.75 -1.17 -7.38
N TYR A 29 8.89 -0.96 -6.38
CA TYR A 29 7.59 -0.34 -6.56
C TYR A 29 7.69 1.15 -6.91
N SER A 30 8.66 1.88 -6.33
CA SER A 30 8.93 3.27 -6.67
C SER A 30 9.37 3.42 -8.13
N PHE A 31 10.26 2.55 -8.59
CA PHE A 31 10.65 2.51 -10.01
C PHE A 31 9.45 2.21 -10.93
N GLN A 32 8.59 1.26 -10.57
CA GLN A 32 7.38 0.98 -11.34
C GLN A 32 6.41 2.16 -11.35
N LYS A 33 6.21 2.82 -10.20
CA LYS A 33 5.36 4.01 -10.07
C LYS A 33 5.83 5.11 -11.01
N GLU A 34 7.12 5.40 -11.03
CA GLU A 34 7.72 6.41 -11.91
C GLU A 34 7.48 6.08 -13.39
N ASN A 35 7.80 4.85 -13.81
CA ASN A 35 7.59 4.42 -15.20
C ASN A 35 6.12 4.52 -15.64
N TYR A 36 5.18 4.08 -14.79
CA TYR A 36 3.75 4.17 -15.11
C TYR A 36 3.24 5.60 -15.07
N SER A 37 3.78 6.45 -14.18
CA SER A 37 3.43 7.86 -14.10
C SER A 37 3.92 8.62 -15.33
N GLU A 38 5.12 8.33 -15.81
CA GLU A 38 5.64 8.90 -17.06
C GLU A 38 4.80 8.46 -18.26
N ARG A 39 4.51 7.15 -18.34
CA ARG A 39 3.65 6.61 -19.41
C ARG A 39 2.27 7.28 -19.43
N LEU A 40 1.65 7.42 -18.26
CA LEU A 40 0.36 8.10 -18.13
C LEU A 40 0.46 9.59 -18.50
N GLY A 41 1.52 10.27 -18.05
CA GLY A 41 1.74 11.68 -18.39
C GLY A 41 1.90 11.91 -19.89
N ASN A 42 2.66 11.05 -20.58
CA ASN A 42 2.78 11.09 -22.04
C ASN A 42 1.45 10.81 -22.72
N PHE A 43 0.75 9.77 -22.27
CA PHE A 43 -0.57 9.43 -22.78
C PHE A 43 -1.57 10.59 -22.67
N LEU A 44 -1.64 11.25 -21.50
CA LEU A 44 -2.57 12.36 -21.27
C LEU A 44 -2.25 13.56 -22.16
N ARG A 45 -0.97 13.90 -22.35
CA ARG A 45 -0.56 14.97 -23.27
C ARG A 45 -0.96 14.68 -24.72
N ASP A 46 -0.76 13.45 -25.17
CA ASP A 46 -1.15 13.04 -26.53
C ASP A 46 -2.67 12.99 -26.72
N ALA A 47 -3.40 12.65 -25.65
CA ALA A 47 -4.85 12.57 -25.64
C ALA A 47 -5.53 13.94 -25.48
N GLU A 48 -4.87 14.94 -24.89
CA GLU A 48 -5.42 16.28 -24.64
C GLU A 48 -5.88 16.98 -25.91
N GLU A 49 -5.11 16.88 -27.00
CA GLU A 49 -5.45 17.48 -28.29
C GLU A 49 -6.77 16.94 -28.87
N LYS A 50 -7.11 15.67 -28.57
CA LYS A 50 -8.25 14.97 -29.15
C LYS A 50 -9.45 14.90 -28.21
N TYR A 51 -9.20 14.80 -26.91
CA TYR A 51 -10.20 14.48 -25.89
C TYR A 51 -10.28 15.52 -24.77
N GLY A 52 -9.53 16.62 -24.86
CA GLY A 52 -9.44 17.67 -23.82
C GLY A 52 -10.78 18.21 -23.33
N ASP A 53 -11.77 18.28 -24.21
CA ASP A 53 -13.12 18.76 -23.90
C ASP A 53 -14.06 17.68 -23.34
N GLU A 54 -13.68 16.39 -23.41
CA GLU A 54 -14.53 15.29 -22.96
C GLU A 54 -14.55 15.17 -21.43
N ASP A 55 -15.74 14.87 -20.88
CA ASP A 55 -15.97 14.84 -19.43
C ASP A 55 -15.10 13.81 -18.71
N TRP A 56 -14.87 12.65 -19.33
CA TRP A 56 -13.99 11.62 -18.74
C TRP A 56 -12.53 12.10 -18.69
N PHE A 57 -12.07 12.83 -19.70
CA PHE A 57 -10.69 13.33 -19.76
C PHE A 57 -10.45 14.40 -18.69
N LYS A 58 -11.41 15.32 -18.50
CA LYS A 58 -11.38 16.33 -17.43
C LYS A 58 -11.29 15.71 -16.03
N GLU A 59 -11.91 14.54 -15.82
CA GLU A 59 -11.85 13.81 -14.54
C GLU A 59 -10.45 13.24 -14.24
N PHE A 60 -9.63 13.01 -15.28
CA PHE A 60 -8.25 12.56 -15.14
C PHE A 60 -7.23 13.69 -15.03
N SER A 61 -7.48 14.83 -15.65
CA SER A 61 -6.43 15.82 -15.94
C SER A 61 -6.01 16.75 -14.79
N LEU A 62 -6.74 16.85 -13.67
CA LEU A 62 -6.42 17.90 -12.67
C LEU A 62 -6.48 17.53 -11.19
N GLU A 63 -7.17 16.46 -10.77
CA GLU A 63 -7.39 16.21 -9.32
C GLU A 63 -6.79 14.90 -8.78
N LYS A 64 -6.36 13.95 -9.62
CA LYS A 64 -5.91 12.61 -9.16
C LYS A 64 -4.41 12.34 -9.27
N ILE A 65 -3.67 13.11 -10.08
CA ILE A 65 -2.23 12.91 -10.26
C ILE A 65 -1.44 13.56 -9.11
N SER A 66 -1.93 14.67 -8.58
CA SER A 66 -1.30 15.44 -7.51
C SER A 66 -1.84 15.07 -6.12
N GLY A 67 -1.88 13.79 -5.76
CA GLY A 67 -1.81 13.27 -4.37
C GLY A 67 -2.72 13.83 -3.26
N ASP A 68 -3.64 14.76 -3.53
CA ASP A 68 -4.45 15.39 -2.50
C ASP A 68 -5.69 14.55 -2.28
N LYS A 69 -5.63 13.70 -1.24
CA LYS A 69 -6.82 13.04 -0.67
C LYS A 69 -7.87 14.13 -0.45
N PRO A 70 -9.07 14.06 -1.08
CA PRO A 70 -10.13 14.99 -0.73
C PRO A 70 -10.47 14.78 0.75
N LYS A 71 -10.20 15.80 1.57
CA LYS A 71 -10.58 15.84 2.98
C LYS A 71 -12.06 15.49 3.07
N LYS A 72 -12.35 14.35 3.68
CA LYS A 72 -13.71 13.93 4.03
C LYS A 72 -14.26 14.93 5.05
N ASP A 73 -14.98 15.93 4.55
CA ASP A 73 -15.69 16.87 5.39
C ASP A 73 -16.89 16.14 6.03
N ASN A 74 -16.80 15.96 7.34
CA ASN A 74 -17.79 15.27 8.15
C ASN A 74 -18.93 16.25 8.44
N SER A 75 -19.98 16.27 7.60
CA SER A 75 -21.26 16.87 8.00
C SER A 75 -22.45 15.95 7.71
N LYS A 76 -23.04 15.47 8.81
CA LYS A 76 -24.27 14.68 8.91
C LYS A 76 -25.46 15.41 8.25
N LYS A 77 -26.24 14.73 7.38
CA LYS A 77 -27.72 14.78 7.37
C LYS A 77 -28.39 13.72 6.46
N LYS A 78 -29.09 12.79 7.14
CA LYS A 78 -30.30 11.98 6.85
C LYS A 78 -30.51 11.23 5.50
N PRO A 79 -31.13 10.02 5.55
CA PRO A 79 -31.16 9.08 4.44
C PRO A 79 -32.35 9.33 3.50
N LYS A 80 -32.09 9.51 2.21
CA LYS A 80 -33.08 9.30 1.14
C LYS A 80 -32.62 8.15 0.25
N LYS A 81 -33.43 7.09 0.25
CA LYS A 81 -33.39 5.93 -0.64
C LYS A 81 -33.28 6.42 -2.10
N LYS A 82 -32.08 6.45 -2.65
CA LYS A 82 -31.81 6.51 -4.09
C LYS A 82 -30.79 5.42 -4.40
N LYS A 83 -31.13 4.62 -5.41
CA LYS A 83 -30.31 3.56 -6.00
C LYS A 83 -28.83 3.95 -5.95
N LYS A 84 -28.05 3.12 -5.25
CA LYS A 84 -26.60 3.19 -5.17
C LYS A 84 -26.07 2.91 -6.58
N LYS A 85 -25.97 3.95 -7.43
CA LYS A 85 -25.05 3.89 -8.57
C LYS A 85 -23.67 3.71 -7.95
N LYS A 86 -23.04 2.56 -8.21
CA LYS A 86 -21.62 2.39 -7.91
C LYS A 86 -20.89 3.55 -8.58
N LYS A 87 -20.01 4.18 -7.82
CA LYS A 87 -19.05 5.14 -8.33
C LYS A 87 -18.15 4.34 -9.29
N GLY A 88 -18.19 4.60 -10.59
CA GLY A 88 -17.26 3.99 -11.55
C GLY A 88 -17.81 2.97 -12.56
N ASP A 89 -19.11 2.98 -12.92
CA ASP A 89 -19.45 2.42 -14.25
C ASP A 89 -19.07 3.49 -15.28
N SER A 90 -17.83 3.48 -15.77
CA SER A 90 -17.54 4.14 -17.04
C SER A 90 -18.26 3.34 -18.13
N ASP A 91 -18.88 4.03 -19.09
CA ASP A 91 -19.59 3.41 -20.24
C ASP A 91 -18.63 2.61 -21.15
N SER A 92 -17.35 2.57 -20.78
CA SER A 92 -16.24 2.00 -21.52
C SER A 92 -15.98 0.51 -21.23
N TRP A 93 -16.46 -0.04 -20.12
CA TRP A 93 -16.17 -1.43 -19.76
C TRP A 93 -17.33 -2.37 -20.07
N VAL A 94 -17.01 -3.46 -20.77
CA VAL A 94 -17.94 -4.55 -21.02
C VAL A 94 -17.56 -5.75 -20.15
N PRO A 95 -18.45 -6.22 -19.25
CA PRO A 95 -18.15 -7.38 -18.42
C PRO A 95 -18.08 -8.66 -19.26
N PHE A 96 -17.03 -9.44 -19.06
CA PHE A 96 -16.81 -10.75 -19.69
C PHE A 96 -16.39 -11.79 -18.65
N LYS A 97 -17.34 -12.59 -18.17
CA LYS A 97 -17.14 -13.58 -17.09
C LYS A 97 -16.52 -12.91 -15.86
N SER A 98 -15.25 -13.20 -15.57
CA SER A 98 -14.48 -12.67 -14.42
C SER A 98 -13.57 -11.50 -14.80
N LEU A 99 -13.68 -10.98 -16.03
CA LEU A 99 -12.87 -9.89 -16.55
C LEU A 99 -13.78 -8.75 -17.02
N GLU A 100 -13.20 -7.58 -17.18
CA GLU A 100 -13.81 -6.44 -17.87
C GLU A 100 -12.94 -6.11 -19.08
N ILE A 101 -13.57 -5.82 -20.21
CA ILE A 101 -12.90 -5.55 -21.48
C ILE A 101 -13.30 -4.16 -21.94
N SER A 102 -12.30 -3.37 -22.33
CA SER A 102 -12.49 -2.09 -23.00
C SER A 102 -11.67 -2.06 -24.27
N SER A 103 -12.20 -1.41 -25.30
CA SER A 103 -11.46 -1.05 -26.51
C SER A 103 -11.28 0.47 -26.64
N SER A 104 -11.58 1.22 -25.58
CA SER A 104 -11.56 2.68 -25.61
C SER A 104 -10.25 3.24 -25.05
N VAL A 105 -9.94 4.47 -25.45
CA VAL A 105 -8.83 5.28 -24.90
C VAL A 105 -9.05 5.56 -23.40
N GLN A 106 -10.30 5.79 -23.00
CA GLN A 106 -10.67 5.97 -21.59
C GLN A 106 -10.31 4.73 -20.74
N GLY A 107 -10.57 3.52 -21.26
CA GLY A 107 -10.25 2.29 -20.53
C GLY A 107 -8.75 2.07 -20.36
N GLU A 108 -7.95 2.47 -21.35
CA GLU A 108 -6.49 2.45 -21.22
C GLU A 108 -5.99 3.43 -20.14
N ALA A 109 -6.56 4.64 -20.08
CA ALA A 109 -6.26 5.61 -19.03
C ALA A 109 -6.64 5.09 -17.63
N GLU A 110 -7.85 4.51 -17.51
CA GLU A 110 -8.38 3.97 -16.25
C GLU A 110 -7.46 2.90 -15.66
N ILE A 111 -6.99 1.94 -16.46
CA ILE A 111 -6.05 0.91 -15.98
C ILE A 111 -4.73 1.53 -15.46
N MET A 112 -4.20 2.55 -16.13
CA MET A 112 -2.97 3.21 -15.68
C MET A 112 -3.17 3.92 -14.33
N PHE A 113 -4.30 4.62 -14.15
CA PHE A 113 -4.64 5.25 -12.88
C PHE A 113 -4.84 4.24 -11.75
N GLU A 114 -5.61 3.17 -12.00
CA GLU A 114 -5.82 2.10 -11.01
C GLU A 114 -4.49 1.45 -10.61
N THR A 115 -3.61 1.22 -11.58
CA THR A 115 -2.27 0.66 -11.33
C THR A 115 -1.44 1.60 -10.45
N LEU A 116 -1.41 2.91 -10.76
CA LEU A 116 -0.68 3.89 -9.96
C LEU A 116 -1.23 4.04 -8.54
N GLN A 117 -2.55 3.99 -8.40
CA GLN A 117 -3.20 4.00 -7.09
C GLN A 117 -2.81 2.76 -6.29
N ALA A 118 -2.91 1.56 -6.88
CA ALA A 118 -2.53 0.32 -6.21
C ALA A 118 -1.06 0.28 -5.80
N ILE A 119 -0.15 0.78 -6.65
CA ILE A 119 1.28 0.89 -6.32
C ILE A 119 1.50 1.91 -5.19
N THR A 120 0.78 3.03 -5.19
CA THR A 120 0.90 4.04 -4.13
C THR A 120 0.43 3.50 -2.78
N GLU A 121 -0.75 2.85 -2.74
CA GLU A 121 -1.24 2.18 -1.53
C GLU A 121 -0.27 1.10 -1.04
N LYS A 122 0.36 0.38 -1.98
CA LYS A 122 1.36 -0.64 -1.65
C LYS A 122 2.64 -0.04 -1.05
N LEU A 123 3.10 1.09 -1.57
CA LEU A 123 4.26 1.82 -1.03
C LEU A 123 3.96 2.35 0.38
N GLU A 124 2.80 2.99 0.59
CA GLU A 124 2.37 3.45 1.92
C GLU A 124 2.42 2.29 2.94
N ALA A 125 1.86 1.12 2.58
CA ALA A 125 1.86 -0.05 3.46
C ALA A 125 3.27 -0.64 3.72
N LEU A 126 4.19 -0.56 2.74
CA LEU A 126 5.57 -1.00 2.91
C LEU A 126 6.37 -0.05 3.81
N GLU A 127 6.16 1.26 3.67
CA GLU A 127 6.79 2.28 4.52
C GLU A 127 6.33 2.14 5.97
N GLU A 128 5.01 2.03 6.22
CA GLU A 128 4.48 1.79 7.58
C GLU A 128 5.02 0.51 8.20
N SER A 129 5.14 -0.56 7.40
CA SER A 129 5.72 -1.83 7.84
C SER A 129 7.21 -1.70 8.16
N LYS A 130 7.96 -0.93 7.38
CA LYS A 130 9.38 -0.67 7.60
C LYS A 130 9.59 0.07 8.91
N ASP A 131 8.85 1.17 9.11
CA ASP A 131 8.93 1.99 10.32
C ASP A 131 8.65 1.15 11.57
N SER A 132 7.61 0.31 11.52
CA SER A 132 7.28 -0.63 12.61
C SER A 132 8.41 -1.61 12.93
N ILE A 133 9.14 -2.07 11.92
CA ILE A 133 10.27 -3.01 12.08
C ILE A 133 11.51 -2.30 12.61
N ASP A 134 11.77 -1.07 12.15
CA ASP A 134 12.84 -0.22 12.68
C ASP A 134 12.60 0.11 14.16
N GLU A 135 11.37 0.45 14.54
CA GLU A 135 11.00 0.60 15.95
C GLU A 135 11.22 -0.69 16.74
N LEU A 136 10.76 -1.83 16.23
CA LEU A 136 10.95 -3.13 16.88
C LEU A 136 12.43 -3.49 17.05
N ARG A 137 13.28 -3.12 16.09
CA ARG A 137 14.73 -3.29 16.17
C ARG A 137 15.33 -2.43 17.28
N ASN A 138 14.86 -1.19 17.43
CA ASN A 138 15.31 -0.26 18.46
C ASN A 138 14.90 -0.68 19.88
N VAL A 139 13.85 -1.50 20.03
CA VAL A 139 13.48 -2.11 21.33
C VAL A 139 14.57 -3.05 21.84
N GLY A 140 15.38 -3.65 20.96
CA GLY A 140 16.54 -4.46 21.36
C GLY A 140 16.16 -5.79 22.01
N LEU A 141 15.49 -6.67 21.26
CA LEU A 141 15.00 -7.98 21.74
C LEU A 141 16.10 -9.02 22.04
N GLY A 142 17.39 -8.67 21.93
CA GLY A 142 18.53 -9.58 22.07
C GLY A 142 18.84 -10.39 20.80
N ASN A 143 19.90 -11.21 20.85
CA ASN A 143 20.42 -11.93 19.68
C ASN A 143 19.84 -13.36 19.51
N GLU A 144 19.05 -13.84 20.47
CA GLU A 144 18.51 -15.21 20.51
C GLU A 144 17.01 -15.25 20.22
N VAL A 145 16.58 -14.46 19.23
CA VAL A 145 15.19 -14.38 18.81
C VAL A 145 15.03 -14.83 17.37
N VAL A 146 14.07 -15.73 17.16
CA VAL A 146 13.57 -16.15 15.86
C VAL A 146 12.26 -15.42 15.60
N TYR A 147 12.18 -14.79 14.44
CA TYR A 147 11.02 -14.04 13.97
C TYR A 147 10.26 -14.89 12.95
N ILE A 148 9.00 -15.19 13.23
CA ILE A 148 8.10 -15.85 12.28
C ILE A 148 7.12 -14.79 11.79
N CYS A 149 7.31 -14.36 10.55
CA CYS A 149 6.59 -13.27 9.92
C CYS A 149 5.46 -13.82 9.05
N TYR A 150 4.25 -13.28 9.21
CA TYR A 150 3.16 -13.46 8.27
C TYR A 150 3.16 -12.31 7.28
N VAL A 151 3.53 -12.62 6.04
CA VAL A 151 3.58 -11.67 4.94
C VAL A 151 2.34 -11.88 4.10
N LYS A 152 1.57 -10.82 3.92
CA LYS A 152 0.35 -10.82 3.13
C LYS A 152 0.51 -9.82 1.98
N ASP A 153 0.28 -10.31 0.76
CA ASP A 153 0.45 -9.56 -0.47
C ASP A 153 1.86 -8.93 -0.61
N GLY A 154 2.88 -9.46 0.08
CA GLY A 154 4.24 -8.90 0.15
C GLY A 154 4.44 -7.79 1.19
N VAL A 155 3.53 -7.57 2.14
CA VAL A 155 3.71 -6.68 3.31
C VAL A 155 3.60 -7.49 4.60
N ILE A 156 4.41 -7.16 5.59
CA ILE A 156 4.44 -7.86 6.87
C ILE A 156 3.33 -7.32 7.73
N SER A 157 2.43 -8.21 8.15
CA SER A 157 1.26 -7.81 8.94
C SER A 157 1.31 -8.34 10.36
N LYS A 158 2.08 -9.41 10.63
CA LYS A 158 2.23 -10.00 11.96
C LYS A 158 3.61 -10.62 12.12
N ILE A 159 4.15 -10.54 13.34
CA ILE A 159 5.41 -11.18 13.72
C ILE A 159 5.17 -11.96 15.02
N VAL A 160 5.59 -13.22 15.04
CA VAL A 160 5.70 -14.03 16.26
C VAL A 160 7.17 -14.10 16.65
N LEU A 161 7.45 -13.82 17.93
CA LEU A 161 8.78 -13.92 18.52
C LEU A 161 8.93 -15.28 19.21
N LYS A 162 10.01 -16.00 18.92
CA LYS A 162 10.41 -17.23 19.64
C LYS A 162 11.84 -17.12 20.11
N SER A 163 12.15 -17.69 21.28
CA SER A 163 13.55 -17.89 21.68
C SER A 163 14.20 -18.92 20.74
N ALA A 164 15.48 -18.71 20.41
CA ALA A 164 16.26 -19.62 19.58
C ALA A 164 16.48 -21.01 20.21
N ASP A 165 16.40 -21.11 21.55
CA ASP A 165 16.75 -22.31 22.33
C ASP A 165 15.53 -23.06 22.91
N ALA A 166 14.32 -22.80 22.42
CA ALA A 166 13.10 -23.30 23.03
C ALA A 166 12.75 -24.76 22.65
N ASP A 167 13.39 -25.72 23.35
CA ASP A 167 12.78 -27.02 23.71
C ASP A 167 11.72 -26.85 24.83
N GLU A 168 11.61 -25.67 25.44
CA GLU A 168 10.54 -25.32 26.38
C GLU A 168 9.69 -24.17 25.86
N VAL A 169 8.37 -24.40 25.81
CA VAL A 169 7.34 -23.36 25.68
C VAL A 169 7.26 -22.56 26.98
N SER A 170 8.36 -21.95 27.39
CA SER A 170 8.39 -21.00 28.49
C SER A 170 7.73 -19.70 28.00
N LYS A 171 6.77 -19.19 28.79
CA LYS A 171 5.93 -18.04 28.44
C LYS A 171 6.81 -16.82 28.14
N PHE A 172 7.04 -16.53 26.87
CA PHE A 172 7.66 -15.28 26.45
C PHE A 172 6.76 -14.13 26.94
N THR A 173 7.28 -13.29 27.82
CA THR A 173 6.54 -12.16 28.39
C THR A 173 7.12 -10.88 27.82
N PHE A 174 6.44 -10.28 26.85
CA PHE A 174 6.80 -8.95 26.34
C PHE A 174 6.26 -7.89 27.31
N ASN A 175 7.13 -7.32 28.13
CA ASN A 175 6.78 -6.25 29.06
C ASN A 175 7.29 -4.91 28.52
N MET A 176 6.38 -4.06 28.05
CA MET A 176 6.69 -2.69 27.63
C MET A 176 6.37 -1.73 28.78
N GLY A 177 7.41 -1.09 29.33
CA GLY A 177 7.28 -0.10 30.40
C GLY A 177 7.38 1.32 29.84
N PHE A 178 6.40 2.17 30.13
CA PHE A 178 6.47 3.60 29.83
C PHE A 178 6.88 4.35 31.10
N SER A 179 7.92 5.18 31.04
CA SER A 179 8.24 6.14 32.10
C SER A 179 7.90 7.56 31.63
N LYS A 180 7.28 8.36 32.50
CA LYS A 180 7.15 9.81 32.31
C LYS A 180 8.38 10.46 32.93
N SER A 181 9.24 11.07 32.11
CA SER A 181 10.25 12.00 32.62
C SER A 181 9.54 13.24 33.15
N HIS A 182 9.68 13.51 34.45
CA HIS A 182 9.39 14.84 34.99
C HIS A 182 10.51 15.77 34.54
N ILE A 183 10.18 16.68 33.61
CA ILE A 183 10.99 17.86 33.38
C ILE A 183 10.86 18.70 34.65
N LEU A 184 11.91 18.72 35.47
CA LEU A 184 12.06 19.69 36.53
C LEU A 184 12.35 21.03 35.85
N GLU A 185 11.34 21.90 35.79
CA GLU A 185 11.58 23.33 35.60
C GLU A 185 12.34 23.84 36.83
N ALA A 186 13.53 24.38 36.59
CA ALA A 186 14.34 25.10 37.57
C ALA A 186 14.10 26.61 37.43
#